data_AF-A0A957UM66-F1
#
_entry.id   AF-A0A957UM66-F1
#
_cell.length_a   1.000
_cell.length_b   1.000
_cell.length_c   1.000
_cell.angle_alpha   90.00
_cell.angle_beta   90.00
_cell.angle_gamma   90.00
#
_symmetry.space_group_name_H-M   'P 1'
#
loop_
_entity.id
_entity.type
_entity.pdbx_description
1 polymer ?
#
loop_
_entity_poly.entity_id
_entity_poly.type
_entity_poly.pdbx_seq_one_letter_code
_entity_poly.pdbx_strand_id
1 'polypeptide(L)'
;MAIRILRDENCIGQGEAIFSQLDRLGYVELLEVELLTWEDAGLPKGVDDEIIWRFCQEHNCLLITGNRTGDDGAESLDYVVRHLIEPISLTHSHRREPETRHA
;
A
#
# COMPACT_ATOMS: atom_id res chain seq x y z
N MET A 1 16.35 8.13 7.39
CA MET A 1 15.67 6.81 7.51
C MET A 1 14.66 6.83 6.40
N ALA A 2 14.94 6.10 5.33
CA ALA A 2 14.22 6.21 4.08
C ALA A 2 12.76 5.75 4.24
N ILE A 3 11.83 6.51 3.66
CA ILE A 3 10.42 6.15 3.62
C ILE A 3 10.22 5.23 2.42
N ARG A 4 9.95 3.94 2.67
CA ARG A 4 9.68 2.98 1.60
C ARG A 4 8.18 2.90 1.36
N ILE A 5 7.78 2.96 0.10
CA ILE A 5 6.40 2.88 -0.32
C ILE A 5 6.26 1.66 -1.22
N LEU A 6 5.57 0.62 -0.74
CA LEU A 6 5.21 -0.52 -1.58
C LEU A 6 3.95 -0.18 -2.37
N ARG A 7 4.03 -0.26 -3.68
CA ARG A 7 2.90 -0.04 -4.58
C ARG A 7 2.29 -1.37 -4.99
N ASP A 8 0.99 -1.51 -4.79
CA ASP A 8 0.20 -2.65 -5.24
C ASP A 8 0.14 -2.72 -6.79
N GLU A 9 -0.02 -3.93 -7.35
CA GLU A 9 -0.20 -4.15 -8.79
C GLU A 9 -1.43 -3.44 -9.34
N ASN A 10 -2.47 -3.23 -8.53
CA ASN A 10 -3.67 -2.49 -8.91
C ASN A 10 -3.49 -0.95 -8.91
N CYS A 11 -2.32 -0.45 -8.48
CA CYS A 11 -2.03 0.98 -8.29
C CYS A 11 -0.82 1.48 -9.07
N ILE A 12 -0.45 0.80 -10.17
CA ILE A 12 0.74 1.14 -10.98
C ILE A 12 0.75 2.62 -11.36
N GLY A 13 -0.28 3.09 -12.08
CA GLY A 13 -0.33 4.46 -12.57
C GLY A 13 -0.47 5.51 -11.48
N GLN A 14 -1.19 5.20 -10.39
CA GLN A 14 -1.38 6.11 -9.25
C GLN A 14 -0.08 6.27 -8.46
N GLY A 15 0.62 5.17 -8.17
CA GLY A 15 1.90 5.18 -7.48
C GLY A 15 2.95 5.96 -8.27
N GLU A 16 3.04 5.71 -9.58
CA GLU A 16 3.95 6.43 -10.47
C GLU A 16 3.60 7.92 -10.56
N ALA A 17 2.32 8.28 -10.66
CA ALA A 17 1.90 9.67 -10.71
C ALA A 17 2.23 10.44 -9.43
N ILE A 18 1.99 9.84 -8.26
CA ILE A 18 2.35 10.44 -6.95
C ILE A 18 3.85 10.62 -6.86
N PHE A 19 4.63 9.58 -7.17
CA PHE A 19 6.08 9.62 -7.06
C PHE A 19 6.70 10.62 -8.04
N SER A 20 6.19 10.68 -9.28
CA SER A 20 6.58 11.67 -10.27
C SER A 20 6.32 13.11 -9.79
N GLN A 21 5.21 13.37 -9.09
CA GLN A 21 4.97 14.70 -8.52
C GLN A 21 5.89 15.01 -7.34
N LEU A 22 6.17 14.04 -6.47
CA LEU A 22 7.13 14.21 -5.37
C LEU A 22 8.53 14.54 -5.91
N ASP A 23 8.97 13.81 -6.93
CA ASP A 23 10.26 14.02 -7.58
C ASP A 23 10.33 15.41 -8.23
N ARG A 24 9.29 15.78 -9.00
CA ARG A 24 9.18 17.10 -9.64
C ARG A 24 9.25 18.26 -8.63
N LEU A 25 8.76 18.06 -7.42
CA LEU A 25 8.77 19.05 -6.34
C LEU A 25 10.06 18.98 -5.49
N GLY A 26 10.99 18.06 -5.78
CA GLY A 26 12.26 17.88 -5.06
C GLY A 26 12.11 17.15 -3.73
N TYR A 27 10.97 16.51 -3.47
CA TYR A 27 10.71 15.85 -2.20
C TYR A 27 11.32 14.44 -2.10
N VAL A 28 11.56 13.75 -3.22
CA VAL A 28 12.13 12.38 -3.20
C VAL A 28 13.51 12.36 -2.54
N GLU A 29 14.41 13.26 -2.96
CA GLU A 29 15.75 13.37 -2.38
C GLU A 29 15.69 13.91 -0.95
N LEU A 30 14.84 14.91 -0.69
CA LEU A 30 14.73 15.55 0.62
C LEU A 30 14.19 14.60 1.72
N LEU A 31 13.23 13.76 1.37
CA LEU A 31 12.54 12.85 2.30
C LEU A 31 13.10 11.43 2.26
N GLU A 32 14.10 11.16 1.40
CA GLU A 32 14.65 9.83 1.15
C GLU A 32 13.53 8.80 0.84
N VAL A 33 12.62 9.13 -0.09
CA VAL A 33 11.46 8.28 -0.41
C VAL A 33 11.80 7.32 -1.53
N GLU A 34 11.47 6.04 -1.35
CA GLU A 34 11.66 4.98 -2.33
C GLU A 34 10.32 4.36 -2.70
N LEU A 35 10.03 4.22 -4.00
CA LEU A 35 8.87 3.49 -4.49
C LEU A 35 9.29 2.07 -4.87
N LEU A 36 8.79 1.09 -4.14
CA LEU A 36 9.02 -0.33 -4.38
C LEU A 36 7.90 -0.93 -5.22
N THR A 37 8.30 -1.73 -6.20
CA THR A 37 7.43 -2.65 -6.91
C THR A 37 7.43 -4.03 -6.25
N TRP A 38 6.55 -4.92 -6.70
CA TRP A 38 6.56 -6.31 -6.22
C TRP A 38 7.81 -7.07 -6.64
N GLU A 39 8.36 -6.73 -7.81
CA GLU A 39 9.62 -7.29 -8.27
C GLU A 39 10.78 -6.89 -7.34
N ASP A 40 10.84 -5.61 -6.94
CA ASP A 40 11.82 -5.12 -5.96
C ASP A 40 11.65 -5.79 -4.59
N ALA A 41 10.40 -6.09 -4.23
CA ALA A 41 10.04 -6.78 -2.98
C ALA A 41 10.18 -8.32 -3.05
N GLY A 42 10.44 -8.90 -4.22
CA GLY A 42 10.46 -10.36 -4.42
C GLY A 42 9.11 -11.05 -4.21
N LEU A 43 8.00 -10.32 -4.32
CA LEU A 43 6.65 -10.83 -4.08
C LEU A 43 6.06 -11.47 -5.36
N PRO A 44 5.49 -12.69 -5.28
CA PRO A 44 4.85 -13.31 -6.43
C PRO A 44 3.53 -12.62 -6.78
N LYS A 45 3.13 -12.70 -8.05
CA LYS A 45 1.84 -12.17 -8.51
C LYS A 45 0.66 -12.86 -7.82
N GLY A 46 -0.39 -12.10 -7.51
CA GLY A 46 -1.56 -12.61 -6.80
C GLY A 46 -1.31 -13.07 -5.36
N VAL A 47 -0.24 -12.61 -4.72
CA VAL A 47 0.04 -12.91 -3.31
C VAL A 47 -1.04 -12.36 -2.37
N ASP A 48 -1.36 -13.14 -1.34
CA ASP A 48 -2.40 -12.83 -0.35
C ASP A 48 -2.11 -11.56 0.45
N ASP A 49 -3.19 -10.92 0.91
CA ASP A 49 -3.15 -9.65 1.64
C ASP A 49 -2.38 -9.75 2.95
N GLU A 50 -2.47 -10.89 3.64
CA GLU A 50 -1.71 -11.13 4.87
C GLU A 50 -0.20 -11.12 4.62
N ILE A 51 0.25 -11.78 3.55
CA ILE A 51 1.68 -11.86 3.22
C ILE A 51 2.21 -10.46 2.87
N ILE A 52 1.46 -9.68 2.09
CA ILE A 52 1.82 -8.29 1.79
C ILE A 52 1.85 -7.43 3.03
N TRP A 53 0.84 -7.56 3.89
CA TRP A 53 0.78 -6.79 5.12
C TRP A 53 1.97 -7.10 6.03
N ARG A 54 2.30 -8.38 6.23
CA ARG A 54 3.47 -8.81 7.01
C ARG A 54 4.77 -8.29 6.42
N PHE A 55 4.94 -8.38 5.11
CA PHE A 55 6.09 -7.80 4.41
C PHE A 55 6.22 -6.29 4.71
N CYS A 56 5.12 -5.54 4.61
CA CYS A 56 5.12 -4.11 4.91
C CYS A 56 5.53 -3.81 6.36
N GLN A 57 5.07 -4.60 7.33
CA GLN A 57 5.47 -4.42 8.73
C GLN A 57 6.96 -4.74 8.95
N GLU A 58 7.44 -5.86 8.42
CA GLU A 58 8.84 -6.30 8.57
C GLU A 58 9.82 -5.31 7.93
N HIS A 59 9.47 -4.79 6.75
CA HIS A 59 10.33 -3.91 5.97
C HIS A 59 10.06 -2.42 6.18
N ASN A 60 9.15 -2.06 7.09
CA ASN A 60 8.72 -0.68 7.37
C ASN A 60 8.28 0.08 6.11
N CYS A 61 7.43 -0.58 5.30
CA CYS A 61 6.93 -0.03 4.05
C CYS A 61 5.48 0.48 4.22
N LEU A 62 5.21 1.66 3.69
CA LEU A 62 3.86 2.16 3.49
C LEU A 62 3.24 1.50 2.26
N LEU A 63 2.11 0.82 2.41
CA LEU A 63 1.39 0.22 1.28
C LEU A 63 0.47 1.26 0.61
N ILE A 64 0.62 1.45 -0.70
CA ILE A 64 -0.38 2.11 -1.56
C ILE A 64 -1.12 1.03 -2.33
N THR A 65 -2.42 0.90 -2.05
CA THR A 65 -3.31 -0.05 -2.73
C THR A 65 -4.63 0.60 -3.11
N GLY A 66 -5.17 0.20 -4.25
CA GLY A 66 -6.35 0.79 -4.89
C GLY A 66 -7.65 0.18 -4.40
N ASN A 67 -7.61 -0.46 -3.22
CA ASN A 67 -8.60 -1.35 -2.65
C ASN A 67 -8.34 -2.83 -3.01
N ARG A 68 -7.98 -3.62 -2.00
CA ARG A 68 -8.15 -5.08 -1.99
C ARG A 68 -9.41 -5.43 -1.20
N THR A 69 -10.56 -5.01 -1.70
CA THR A 69 -11.81 -5.72 -1.39
C THR A 69 -11.87 -6.90 -2.34
N GLY A 70 -11.08 -7.95 -2.07
CA GLY A 70 -11.70 -9.27 -2.19
C GLY A 70 -12.77 -9.29 -1.10
N ASP A 71 -14.00 -9.63 -1.46
CA ASP A 71 -15.21 -9.69 -0.62
C ASP A 71 -14.98 -9.62 0.90
N ASP A 72 -15.73 -8.77 1.62
CA ASP A 72 -15.77 -8.57 3.08
C ASP A 72 -15.68 -9.87 3.91
N GLY A 73 -14.49 -10.46 3.94
CA GLY A 73 -14.23 -11.84 4.31
C GLY A 73 -12.88 -11.95 4.98
N ALA A 74 -12.62 -13.13 5.55
CA ALA A 74 -11.48 -13.38 6.44
C ALA A 74 -10.08 -13.24 5.80
N GLU A 75 -10.01 -12.98 4.48
CA GLU A 75 -8.76 -12.87 3.72
C GLU A 75 -8.51 -11.44 3.20
N SER A 76 -9.40 -10.49 3.47
CA SER A 76 -9.24 -9.10 3.06
C SER A 76 -8.18 -8.36 3.88
N LEU A 77 -7.48 -7.40 3.26
CA LEU A 77 -6.49 -6.55 3.94
C LEU A 77 -7.08 -5.82 5.15
N ASP A 78 -8.35 -5.41 5.09
CA ASP A 78 -9.05 -4.78 6.21
C ASP A 78 -9.26 -5.78 7.38
N TYR A 79 -9.63 -7.03 7.08
CA TYR A 79 -9.69 -8.09 8.08
C TYR A 79 -8.30 -8.33 8.71
N VAL A 80 -7.27 -8.51 7.88
CA VAL A 80 -5.88 -8.73 8.32
C VAL A 80 -5.45 -7.62 9.27
N VAL A 81 -5.64 -6.35 8.89
CA VAL A 81 -5.26 -5.21 9.73
C VAL A 81 -6.05 -5.21 11.03
N ARG A 82 -7.38 -5.39 11.00
CA ARG A 82 -8.19 -5.38 12.24
C ARG A 82 -7.81 -6.49 13.23
N HIS A 83 -7.33 -7.63 12.74
CA HIS A 83 -7.06 -8.80 13.59
C HIS A 83 -5.60 -8.96 13.96
N LEU A 84 -4.67 -8.38 13.20
CA LEU A 84 -3.23 -8.54 13.41
C LEU A 84 -2.52 -7.24 13.80
N ILE A 85 -3.21 -6.08 13.85
CA ILE A 85 -2.58 -4.81 14.24
C ILE A 85 -2.03 -4.87 15.67
N GLU A 86 -0.76 -4.53 15.81
CA GLU A 86 -0.11 -4.31 17.10
C GLU A 86 0.16 -2.81 17.31
N PRO A 87 0.43 -2.35 18.54
CA PRO A 87 0.68 -0.93 18.81
C PRO A 87 1.82 -0.31 18.00
N ILE A 88 2.72 -1.12 17.45
CA ILE A 88 3.87 -0.70 16.63
C ILE A 88 3.59 -0.77 15.12
N SER A 89 2.42 -1.24 14.70
CA SER A 89 2.12 -1.47 13.30
C SER A 89 1.92 -0.17 12.51
N LEU A 90 2.41 -0.16 11.27
CA LEU A 90 2.20 0.94 10.32
C LEU A 90 0.78 0.90 9.73
N THR A 91 0.09 2.03 9.75
CA THR A 91 -1.25 2.23 9.17
C THR A 91 -1.22 2.33 7.65
N HIS A 92 -2.26 1.86 6.96
CA HIS A 92 -2.45 1.99 5.51
C HIS A 92 -3.45 3.10 5.15
N SER A 93 -3.35 3.66 3.93
CA SER A 93 -4.29 4.66 3.41
C SER A 93 -5.25 4.01 2.42
N HIS A 94 -6.56 4.08 2.71
CA HIS A 94 -7.64 3.62 1.83
C HIS A 94 -8.50 4.82 1.42
N ARG A 95 -8.81 4.94 0.11
CA ARG A 95 -9.77 5.93 -0.39
C ARG A 95 -11.09 5.20 -0.68
N ARG A 96 -12.09 5.39 0.17
CA ARG A 96 -13.47 4.99 -0.17
C ARG A 96 -13.99 5.87 -1.30
N GLU A 97 -14.49 5.26 -2.37
CA GLU A 97 -15.32 5.97 -3.33
C GLU A 97 -16.66 6.35 -2.66
N PRO A 98 -17.21 7.56 -2.91
CA PRO A 98 -18.51 7.91 -2.38
C PRO A 98 -19.58 7.03 -3.05
N GLU A 99 -20.36 6.33 -2.23
CA GLU A 99 -21.52 5.57 -2.67
C GLU A 99 -22.41 6.45 -3.56
N THR A 100 -22.58 6.04 -4.81
CA THR A 100 -23.53 6.65 -5.74
C THR A 100 -24.93 6.44 -5.19
N ARG A 101 -25.45 7.44 -4.47
CA ARG A 101 -26.88 7.54 -4.16
C ARG A 101 -27.66 7.49 -5.48
N HIS A 102 -28.18 6.31 -5.80
CA HIS A 102 -29.24 6.18 -6.80
C HIS A 102 -30.49 6.82 -6.19
N ALA A 103 -30.87 7.96 -6.75
CA ALA A 103 -32.16 8.60 -6.54
C ALA A 103 -33.23 7.93 -7.42
#